data_AF-A0A9X9BMJ2-F1
#
_entry.id   AF-A0A9X9BMJ2-F1
#
_cell.length_a   1.000
_cell.length_b   1.000
_cell.length_c   1.000
_cell.angle_alpha   90.00
_cell.angle_beta   90.00
_cell.angle_gamma   90.00
#
_symmetry.space_group_name_H-M   'P 1'
#
loop_
_entity.id
_entity.type
_entity.pdbx_description
1 polymer ?
#
loop_
_entity_poly.entity_id
_entity_poly.type
_entity_poly.pdbx_seq_one_letter_code
_entity_poly.pdbx_strand_id
1 'polypeptide(L)'
;MTNTKDINSTKLTRTHAAYFEQYVEDLFRRALTEVCEVDANVNAMLALIDFKEYGKRFGEEVFKHCSYQDLKYAEKALADERVIRATEAINQAVANIKVSKDDGINHEVDARFIISGAFSQSDMVDALSESSQEVQAKAIEILLTQAAE
;
A
#
# COMPACT_ATOMS: atom_id res chain seq x y z
N MET A 1 1.27 35.07 14.45
CA MET A 1 -0.20 34.88 14.50
C MET A 1 -0.59 33.99 13.35
N THR A 2 -0.53 32.67 13.56
CA THR A 2 -0.96 31.68 12.57
C THR A 2 -2.48 31.62 12.61
N ASN A 3 -3.09 31.99 11.49
CA ASN A 3 -4.53 31.94 11.27
C ASN A 3 -4.98 30.47 11.29
N THR A 4 -5.34 29.98 12.48
CA THR A 4 -6.11 28.75 12.64
C THR A 4 -7.51 29.06 12.12
N LYS A 5 -7.70 28.94 10.80
CA LYS A 5 -9.02 28.93 10.20
C LYS A 5 -9.83 27.88 10.94
N ASP A 6 -10.94 28.30 11.52
CA ASP A 6 -11.96 27.43 12.10
C ASP A 6 -12.18 26.23 11.19
N ILE A 7 -11.67 25.06 11.59
CA ILE A 7 -12.09 23.77 11.07
C ILE A 7 -13.49 23.59 11.64
N ASN A 8 -14.46 24.30 11.06
CA ASN A 8 -15.86 24.09 11.30
C ASN A 8 -16.09 22.60 11.13
N SER A 9 -16.49 21.92 12.20
CA SER A 9 -16.85 20.51 12.19
C SER A 9 -17.92 20.34 11.12
N THR A 10 -17.51 19.96 9.92
CA THR A 10 -18.40 19.95 8.78
C THR A 10 -19.17 18.67 8.92
N LYS A 11 -20.30 18.72 9.63
CA LYS A 11 -21.19 17.56 9.79
C LYS A 11 -21.43 16.97 8.41
N LEU A 12 -21.24 15.67 8.28
CA LEU A 12 -21.47 14.96 7.03
C LEU A 12 -22.91 15.23 6.57
N THR A 13 -23.06 15.59 5.30
CA THR A 13 -24.37 15.58 4.65
C THR A 13 -24.80 14.13 4.44
N ARG A 14 -26.08 13.90 4.15
CA ARG A 14 -26.58 12.56 3.82
C ARG A 14 -25.82 11.94 2.64
N THR A 15 -25.45 12.75 1.65
CA THR A 15 -24.66 12.33 0.49
C THR A 15 -23.24 11.96 0.87
N HIS A 16 -22.59 12.71 1.76
CA HIS A 16 -21.25 12.37 2.24
C HIS A 16 -21.25 11.08 3.06
N ALA A 17 -22.25 10.90 3.94
CA ALA A 17 -22.39 9.68 4.72
C ALA A 17 -22.56 8.44 3.84
N ALA A 18 -23.46 8.49 2.85
CA ALA A 18 -23.65 7.39 1.89
C ALA A 18 -22.40 7.11 1.05
N TYR A 19 -21.66 8.15 0.65
CA TYR A 19 -20.39 7.99 -0.06
C TYR A 19 -19.35 7.24 0.80
N PHE A 20 -19.16 7.64 2.05
CA PHE A 20 -18.17 7.00 2.91
C PHE A 20 -18.59 5.59 3.36
N GLU A 21 -19.88 5.35 3.55
CA GLU A 21 -20.44 4.00 3.79
C GLU A 21 -20.05 3.04 2.66
N GLN A 22 -20.29 3.42 1.40
CA GLN A 22 -19.89 2.59 0.25
C GLN A 22 -18.36 2.48 0.14
N TYR A 23 -17.65 3.60 0.28
CA TYR A 23 -16.20 3.65 0.10
C TYR A 23 -15.46 2.73 1.08
N VAL A 24 -15.85 2.72 2.36
CA VAL A 24 -15.22 1.84 3.34
C VAL A 24 -15.62 0.38 3.11
N GLU A 25 -16.85 0.08 2.68
CA GLU A 25 -17.24 -1.29 2.33
C GLU A 25 -16.35 -1.83 1.19
N ASP A 26 -16.17 -1.04 0.12
CA ASP A 26 -15.35 -1.42 -1.03
C ASP A 26 -13.88 -1.64 -0.62
N LEU A 27 -13.35 -0.78 0.27
CA LEU A 27 -11.99 -0.94 0.83
C LEU A 27 -11.84 -2.25 1.60
N PHE A 28 -12.75 -2.55 2.52
CA PHE A 28 -12.71 -3.79 3.30
C PHE A 28 -12.87 -5.02 2.39
N ARG A 29 -13.80 -4.96 1.43
CA ARG A 29 -14.02 -6.05 0.47
C ARG A 29 -12.78 -6.33 -0.36
N ARG A 30 -12.11 -5.28 -0.86
CA ARG A 30 -10.86 -5.42 -1.63
C ARG A 30 -9.75 -6.03 -0.79
N ALA A 31 -9.50 -5.48 0.41
CA ALA A 31 -8.45 -5.99 1.29
C ALA A 31 -8.68 -7.46 1.67
N LEU A 32 -9.92 -7.85 1.98
CA LEU A 32 -10.26 -9.24 2.29
C LEU A 32 -10.10 -10.16 1.07
N THR A 33 -10.45 -9.69 -0.13
CA THR A 33 -10.29 -10.49 -1.35
C THR A 33 -8.83 -10.67 -1.76
N GLU A 34 -7.97 -9.69 -1.47
CA GLU A 34 -6.53 -9.74 -1.78
C GLU A 34 -5.75 -10.63 -0.79
N VAL A 35 -6.20 -10.73 0.47
CA VAL A 35 -5.44 -11.40 1.55
C VAL A 35 -6.02 -12.77 1.95
N CYS A 36 -7.33 -12.97 1.82
CA CYS A 36 -7.94 -14.23 2.24
C CYS A 36 -7.80 -15.35 1.18
N GLU A 37 -7.73 -16.60 1.66
CA GLU A 37 -7.79 -17.78 0.80
C GLU A 37 -9.14 -17.86 0.03
N VAL A 38 -9.14 -18.59 -1.09
CA VAL A 38 -10.26 -18.64 -2.07
C VAL A 38 -11.59 -19.11 -1.45
N ASP A 39 -11.55 -19.83 -0.33
CA ASP A 39 -12.71 -20.37 0.38
C ASP A 39 -13.21 -19.47 1.53
N ALA A 40 -12.52 -18.37 1.82
CA ALA A 40 -12.95 -17.43 2.85
C ALA A 40 -14.29 -16.77 2.48
N ASN A 41 -15.27 -16.86 3.38
CA ASN A 41 -16.56 -16.22 3.20
C ASN A 41 -16.48 -14.72 3.51
N VAL A 42 -15.96 -13.95 2.56
CA VAL A 42 -15.80 -12.48 2.63
C VAL A 42 -17.12 -11.79 3.03
N ASN A 43 -18.26 -12.25 2.50
CA ASN A 43 -19.56 -11.66 2.80
C ASN A 43 -19.96 -11.85 4.27
N ALA A 44 -19.65 -13.00 4.87
CA ALA A 44 -19.93 -13.23 6.28
C ALA A 44 -19.08 -12.32 7.19
N MET A 45 -17.83 -12.05 6.80
CA MET A 45 -16.95 -11.12 7.54
C MET A 45 -17.42 -9.67 7.41
N LEU A 46 -17.77 -9.23 6.20
CA LEU A 46 -18.29 -7.88 5.96
C LEU A 46 -19.60 -7.63 6.72
N ALA A 47 -20.45 -8.65 6.86
CA ALA A 47 -21.72 -8.55 7.61
C ALA A 47 -21.55 -8.26 9.11
N LEU A 48 -20.34 -8.41 9.67
CA LEU A 48 -20.04 -8.05 11.05
C LEU A 48 -19.83 -6.54 11.24
N ILE A 49 -19.71 -5.79 10.15
CA ILE A 49 -19.38 -4.36 10.16
C ILE A 49 -20.65 -3.55 9.91
N ASP A 50 -20.96 -2.64 10.83
CA ASP A 50 -21.96 -1.59 10.59
C ASP A 50 -21.32 -0.49 9.73
N PHE A 51 -21.36 -0.68 8.40
CA PHE A 51 -20.76 0.27 7.44
C PHE A 51 -21.41 1.64 7.48
N LYS A 52 -22.67 1.74 7.88
CA LYS A 52 -23.37 3.01 8.01
C LYS A 52 -22.79 3.84 9.15
N GLU A 53 -22.63 3.26 10.33
CA GLU A 53 -22.03 3.96 11.47
C GLU A 53 -20.51 4.15 11.29
N TYR A 54 -19.81 3.13 10.78
CA TYR A 54 -18.37 3.21 10.53
C TYR A 54 -18.03 4.26 9.46
N GLY A 55 -18.72 4.23 8.32
CA GLY A 55 -18.51 5.17 7.22
C GLY A 55 -18.74 6.62 7.64
N LYS A 56 -19.73 6.87 8.51
CA LYS A 56 -19.94 8.20 9.10
C LYS A 56 -18.74 8.64 9.95
N ARG A 57 -18.28 7.81 10.89
CA ARG A 57 -17.12 8.15 11.75
C ARG A 57 -15.84 8.32 10.93
N PHE A 58 -15.65 7.48 9.92
CA PHE A 58 -14.53 7.56 8.99
C PHE A 58 -14.56 8.89 8.22
N GLY A 59 -15.70 9.24 7.62
CA GLY A 59 -15.84 10.49 6.87
C GLY A 59 -15.63 11.74 7.72
N GLU A 60 -16.11 11.72 8.97
CA GLU A 60 -15.88 12.81 9.94
C GLU A 60 -14.39 12.99 10.25
N GLU A 61 -13.61 11.91 10.32
CA GLU A 61 -12.16 11.98 10.50
C GLU A 61 -11.47 12.52 9.24
N VAL A 62 -11.81 12.00 8.06
CA VAL A 62 -11.23 12.43 6.79
C VAL A 62 -11.44 13.94 6.56
N PHE A 63 -12.64 14.46 6.87
CA PHE A 63 -12.95 15.87 6.69
C PHE A 63 -12.24 16.81 7.67
N LYS A 64 -11.53 16.30 8.68
CA LYS A 64 -10.59 17.11 9.47
C LYS A 64 -9.33 17.48 8.68
N HIS A 65 -8.99 16.67 7.67
CA HIS A 65 -7.70 16.75 6.96
C HIS A 65 -7.83 17.17 5.49
N CYS A 66 -8.97 16.92 4.85
CA CYS A 66 -9.19 17.33 3.45
C CYS A 66 -10.65 17.70 3.16
N SER A 67 -10.88 18.55 2.16
CA SER A 67 -12.24 18.87 1.72
C SER A 67 -12.85 17.75 0.87
N TYR A 68 -14.18 17.71 0.81
CA TYR A 68 -14.89 16.80 -0.10
C TYR A 68 -14.52 17.02 -1.58
N GLN A 69 -14.23 18.27 -1.98
CA GLN A 69 -13.82 18.58 -3.35
C GLN A 69 -12.44 18.01 -3.67
N ASP A 70 -11.48 18.08 -2.73
CA ASP A 70 -10.15 17.50 -2.90
C ASP A 70 -10.23 15.98 -3.04
N LEU A 71 -11.08 15.33 -2.24
CA LEU A 71 -11.33 13.89 -2.36
C LEU A 71 -11.91 13.52 -3.72
N LYS A 72 -12.93 14.24 -4.19
CA LYS A 72 -13.54 13.98 -5.50
C LYS A 72 -12.58 14.25 -6.66
N TYR A 73 -11.71 15.23 -6.51
CA TYR A 73 -10.64 15.48 -7.47
C TYR A 73 -9.62 14.33 -7.49
N ALA A 74 -9.18 13.87 -6.32
CA ALA A 74 -8.26 12.73 -6.20
C ALA A 74 -8.85 11.46 -6.80
N GLU A 75 -10.11 11.14 -6.49
CA GLU A 75 -10.84 10.00 -7.07
C GLU A 75 -10.88 10.07 -8.60
N LYS A 76 -11.21 11.25 -9.16
CA LYS A 76 -11.22 11.46 -10.60
C LYS A 76 -9.83 11.33 -11.23
N ALA A 77 -8.80 11.85 -10.57
CA ALA A 77 -7.42 11.77 -11.07
C ALA A 77 -6.92 10.32 -11.08
N LEU A 78 -7.23 9.55 -10.04
CA LEU A 78 -6.86 8.13 -9.96
C LEU A 78 -7.64 7.25 -10.94
N ALA A 79 -8.86 7.63 -11.29
CA ALA A 79 -9.66 6.97 -12.31
C ALA A 79 -9.34 7.42 -13.75
N ASP A 80 -8.43 8.39 -13.95
CA ASP A 80 -8.05 8.83 -15.29
C ASP A 80 -7.24 7.73 -15.98
N GLU A 81 -7.75 7.22 -17.09
CA GLU A 81 -7.11 6.20 -17.92
C GLU A 81 -5.65 6.51 -18.31
N ARG A 82 -5.28 7.79 -18.43
CA ARG A 82 -3.90 8.19 -18.70
C ARG A 82 -3.01 8.01 -17.47
N VAL A 83 -3.55 8.29 -16.28
CA VAL A 83 -2.85 8.07 -15.01
C VAL A 83 -2.68 6.58 -14.77
N ILE A 84 -3.74 5.79 -14.95
CA ILE A 84 -3.69 4.32 -14.81
C ILE A 84 -2.62 3.72 -15.73
N ARG A 85 -2.64 4.05 -17.03
CA ARG A 85 -1.64 3.55 -17.99
C ARG A 85 -0.22 4.01 -17.66
N ALA A 86 -0.05 5.26 -17.23
CA ALA A 86 1.25 5.78 -16.85
C ALA A 86 1.80 5.06 -15.61
N THR A 87 0.97 4.85 -14.58
CA THR A 87 1.33 4.10 -13.37
C THR A 87 1.69 2.65 -13.72
N GLU A 88 0.91 1.99 -14.58
CA GLU A 88 1.22 0.63 -15.04
C GLU A 88 2.57 0.57 -15.77
N ALA A 89 2.82 1.50 -16.70
CA ALA A 89 4.09 1.56 -17.42
C ALA A 89 5.28 1.82 -16.49
N ILE A 90 5.13 2.68 -15.49
CA ILE A 90 6.16 2.92 -14.46
C ILE A 90 6.40 1.66 -13.63
N ASN A 91 5.33 0.99 -13.18
CA ASN A 91 5.46 -0.25 -12.40
C ASN A 91 6.14 -1.35 -13.21
N GLN A 92 5.81 -1.49 -14.50
CA GLN A 92 6.51 -2.40 -15.40
C GLN A 92 7.99 -2.03 -15.56
N ALA A 93 8.31 -0.74 -15.66
CA ALA A 93 9.69 -0.30 -15.73
C ALA A 93 10.46 -0.64 -14.44
N VAL A 94 9.87 -0.38 -13.26
CA VAL A 94 10.47 -0.74 -11.96
C VAL A 94 10.70 -2.24 -11.84
N ALA A 95 9.74 -3.06 -12.28
CA ALA A 95 9.86 -4.52 -12.19
C ALA A 95 10.92 -5.12 -13.12
N ASN A 96 11.25 -4.46 -14.24
CA ASN A 96 12.09 -5.06 -15.29
C ASN A 96 13.43 -4.35 -15.51
N ILE A 97 13.59 -3.12 -15.02
CA ILE A 97 14.84 -2.37 -15.14
C ILE A 97 15.67 -2.60 -13.90
N LYS A 98 16.85 -3.20 -14.11
CA LYS A 98 17.88 -3.29 -13.08
C LYS A 98 18.44 -1.90 -12.76
N VAL A 99 18.77 -1.68 -11.49
CA VAL A 99 19.22 -0.38 -10.96
C VAL A 99 20.56 0.08 -11.54
N SER A 100 21.35 -0.86 -12.07
CA SER A 100 22.63 -0.63 -12.74
C SER A 100 22.77 -1.48 -13.99
N LYS A 101 23.68 -1.06 -14.89
CA LYS A 101 24.18 -1.91 -15.99
C LYS A 101 25.25 -2.89 -15.52
N ASP A 102 25.75 -2.72 -14.31
CA ASP A 102 26.70 -3.61 -13.65
C ASP A 102 25.94 -4.63 -12.81
N ASP A 103 26.04 -5.89 -13.20
CA ASP A 103 25.38 -7.00 -12.52
C ASP A 103 25.87 -7.19 -11.08
N GLY A 104 27.13 -6.86 -10.78
CA GLY A 104 27.65 -6.90 -9.41
C GLY A 104 26.94 -5.91 -8.50
N ILE A 105 26.68 -4.69 -9.00
CA ILE A 105 25.90 -3.69 -8.26
C ILE A 105 24.44 -4.16 -8.09
N ASN A 106 23.86 -4.76 -9.13
CA ASN A 106 22.50 -5.29 -9.05
C ASN A 106 22.39 -6.40 -8.00
N HIS A 107 23.34 -7.34 -7.97
CA HIS A 107 23.37 -8.40 -6.97
C HIS A 107 23.50 -7.84 -5.55
N GLU A 108 24.31 -6.80 -5.36
CA GLU A 108 24.45 -6.15 -4.06
C GLU A 108 23.17 -5.43 -3.62
N VAL A 109 22.49 -4.72 -4.53
CA VAL A 109 21.21 -4.07 -4.21
C VAL A 109 20.13 -5.11 -3.88
N ASP A 110 20.00 -6.15 -4.69
CA ASP A 110 19.02 -7.23 -4.46
C ASP A 110 19.31 -7.94 -3.11
N ALA A 111 20.58 -8.25 -2.82
CA ALA A 111 20.99 -8.85 -1.56
C ALA A 111 20.66 -7.96 -0.35
N ARG A 112 21.02 -6.66 -0.41
CA ARG A 112 20.75 -5.69 0.66
C ARG A 112 19.26 -5.50 0.89
N PHE A 113 18.46 -5.50 -0.18
CA PHE A 113 17.01 -5.38 -0.08
C PHE A 113 16.42 -6.57 0.68
N ILE A 114 16.81 -7.80 0.31
CA ILE A 114 16.31 -9.02 0.96
C ILE A 114 16.68 -9.05 2.45
N ILE A 115 17.91 -8.71 2.81
CA ILE A 115 18.39 -8.76 4.21
C ILE A 115 18.15 -7.46 5.01
N SER A 116 17.45 -6.47 4.44
CA SER A 116 17.26 -5.14 5.04
C SER A 116 16.50 -5.12 6.37
N GLY A 117 15.84 -6.24 6.73
CA GLY A 117 14.91 -6.30 7.85
C GLY A 117 13.51 -5.77 7.54
N ALA A 118 13.24 -5.42 6.26
CA ALA A 118 11.90 -5.08 5.80
C ALA A 118 10.96 -6.31 5.72
N PHE A 119 11.53 -7.52 5.69
CA PHE A 119 10.82 -8.80 5.60
C PHE A 119 10.90 -9.58 6.91
N SER A 120 9.94 -10.49 7.13
CA SER A 120 10.07 -11.46 8.22
C SER A 120 11.24 -12.42 7.96
N GLN A 121 11.74 -13.10 9.00
CA GLN A 121 12.86 -14.03 8.82
C GLN A 121 12.51 -15.20 7.89
N SER A 122 11.27 -15.69 7.89
CA SER A 122 10.85 -16.74 6.95
C SER A 122 10.86 -16.22 5.52
N ASP A 123 10.25 -15.05 5.27
CA ASP A 123 10.15 -14.47 3.93
C ASP A 123 11.54 -14.11 3.37
N MET A 124 12.46 -13.68 4.24
CA MET A 124 13.86 -13.43 3.87
C MET A 124 14.56 -14.72 3.41
N VAL A 125 14.39 -15.83 4.14
CA VAL A 125 15.00 -17.11 3.79
C VAL A 125 14.43 -17.64 2.48
N ASP A 126 13.12 -17.56 2.29
CA ASP A 126 12.45 -17.97 1.07
C ASP A 126 12.94 -17.12 -0.12
N ALA A 127 12.97 -15.79 0.02
CA ALA A 127 13.47 -14.88 -1.01
C ALA A 127 14.94 -15.11 -1.36
N LEU A 128 15.81 -15.40 -0.37
CA LEU A 128 17.20 -15.78 -0.64
C LEU A 128 17.27 -17.10 -1.43
N SER A 129 16.47 -18.09 -1.05
CA SER A 129 16.48 -19.42 -1.70
C SER A 129 16.05 -19.38 -3.17
N GLU A 130 15.13 -18.48 -3.50
CA GLU A 130 14.63 -18.26 -4.86
C GLU A 130 15.53 -17.34 -5.70
N SER A 131 16.47 -16.64 -5.06
CA SER A 131 17.42 -15.73 -5.73
C SER A 131 18.58 -16.47 -6.38
N SER A 132 19.33 -15.79 -7.25
CA SER A 132 20.52 -16.37 -7.89
C SER A 132 21.65 -16.61 -6.86
N GLN A 133 22.61 -17.48 -7.23
CA GLN A 133 23.75 -17.81 -6.37
C GLN A 133 24.61 -16.58 -6.04
N GLU A 134 24.73 -15.63 -6.97
CA GLU A 134 25.50 -14.40 -6.80
C GLU A 134 24.86 -13.47 -5.77
N VAL A 135 23.52 -13.35 -5.78
CA VAL A 135 22.76 -12.60 -4.78
C VAL A 135 22.88 -13.25 -3.41
N GLN A 136 22.74 -14.59 -3.34
CA GLN A 136 22.90 -15.35 -2.09
C GLN A 136 24.31 -15.17 -1.51
N ALA A 137 25.35 -15.30 -2.34
CA ALA A 137 26.73 -15.12 -1.92
C ALA A 137 26.96 -13.70 -1.38
N LYS A 138 26.40 -12.68 -2.05
CA LYS A 138 26.54 -11.29 -1.62
C LYS A 138 25.79 -11.01 -0.32
N ALA A 139 24.61 -11.59 -0.13
CA ALA A 139 23.86 -11.52 1.13
C ALA A 139 24.65 -12.12 2.30
N ILE A 140 25.26 -13.30 2.09
CA ILE A 140 26.11 -13.95 3.10
C ILE A 140 27.33 -13.07 3.44
N GLU A 141 28.00 -12.51 2.43
CA GLU A 141 29.14 -11.61 2.63
C GLU A 141 28.76 -10.40 3.50
N ILE A 142 27.60 -9.78 3.22
CA ILE A 142 27.12 -8.61 3.98
C ILE A 142 26.77 -9.00 5.43
N LEU A 143 26.04 -10.10 5.63
CA LEU A 143 25.68 -10.58 6.97
C LEU A 143 26.91 -10.93 7.82
N LEU A 144 27.91 -11.58 7.22
CA LEU A 144 29.17 -11.88 7.90
C LEU A 144 29.95 -10.61 8.29
N THR A 145 29.92 -9.59 7.43
CA THR A 145 30.53 -8.28 7.72
C THR A 145 29.83 -7.61 8.89
N GLN A 146 28.49 -7.60 8.89
CA GLN A 146 27.69 -7.00 9.98
C GLN A 146 27.86 -7.73 11.32
N ALA A 147 28.06 -9.06 11.31
CA ALA A 147 28.27 -9.84 12.53
C ALA A 147 29.68 -9.66 13.14
N ALA A 148 30.62 -9.08 12.38
CA ALA A 148 31.98 -8.81 12.84
C ALA A 148 32.14 -7.40 13.46
N GLU A 149 31.12 -6.55 13.35
CA GLU A 149 31.00 -5.22 13.96
C GLU A 149 30.29 -5.29 15.33
#